data_AF-A0A7W0V3R1-F1
#
_entry.id   AF-A0A7W0V3R1-F1
#
_cell.length_a   1.000
_cell.length_b   1.000
_cell.length_c   1.000
_cell.angle_alpha   90.00
_cell.angle_beta   90.00
_cell.angle_gamma   90.00
#
_symmetry.space_group_name_H-M   'P 1'
#
loop_
_entity.id
_entity.type
_entity.pdbx_description
1 polymer ?
#
loop_
_entity_poly.entity_id
_entity_poly.type
_entity_poly.pdbx_seq_one_letter_code
_entity_poly.pdbx_strand_id
1 'polypeptide(L)'
;MTASSKTGEPFTARFIDSGSKVSLELMNAADQPLRCVEILTVFLKDEETPGGGPSRVHIRFEAIKNIQPKEKAVLSHKTWIDGKPAAPDQDQLERLKVIAGEVKPYVLDISWEDAGGKSRFQRIPVGH
;
A
#
# COMPACT_ATOMS: atom_id res chain seq x y z
N MET A 1 -25.04 -22.70 -14.01
CA MET A 1 -23.72 -22.45 -13.41
C MET A 1 -23.71 -21.02 -12.90
N THR A 2 -24.05 -20.83 -11.63
CA THR A 2 -23.95 -19.53 -10.95
C THR A 2 -22.57 -19.47 -10.32
N ALA A 3 -21.60 -18.90 -11.04
CA ALA A 3 -20.35 -18.47 -10.41
C ALA A 3 -20.71 -17.30 -9.49
N SER A 4 -20.86 -17.58 -8.20
CA SER A 4 -20.80 -16.54 -7.18
C SER A 4 -19.36 -16.07 -7.13
N SER A 5 -18.99 -15.19 -8.06
CA SER A 5 -17.77 -14.41 -7.96
C SER A 5 -17.96 -13.56 -6.72
N LYS A 6 -17.32 -13.95 -5.60
CA LYS A 6 -16.77 -12.94 -4.71
C LYS A 6 -16.03 -12.00 -5.65
N THR A 7 -16.56 -10.82 -5.89
CA THR A 7 -15.92 -9.78 -6.70
C THR A 7 -14.69 -9.38 -5.90
N GLY A 8 -13.66 -10.21 -6.01
CA GLY A 8 -12.53 -10.24 -5.10
C GLY A 8 -11.85 -8.90 -5.17
N GLU A 9 -11.55 -8.36 -4.00
CA GLU A 9 -10.53 -7.35 -3.80
C GLU A 9 -9.41 -7.49 -4.86
N PRO A 10 -9.36 -6.59 -5.85
CA PRO A 10 -8.63 -6.88 -7.08
C PRO A 10 -7.13 -6.68 -6.92
N PHE A 11 -6.69 -6.04 -5.84
CA PHE A 11 -5.28 -5.86 -5.57
C PHE A 11 -4.76 -6.89 -4.59
N THR A 12 -3.58 -7.42 -4.90
CA THR A 12 -2.72 -8.05 -3.91
C THR A 12 -1.46 -7.22 -3.79
N ALA A 13 -0.94 -7.14 -2.56
CA ALA A 13 0.19 -6.29 -2.22
C ALA A 13 1.25 -7.11 -1.49
N ARG A 14 2.52 -6.90 -1.84
CA ARG A 14 3.67 -7.46 -1.10
C ARG A 14 4.82 -6.46 -1.05
N PHE A 15 5.58 -6.50 0.03
CA PHE A 15 6.82 -5.72 0.13
C PHE A 15 7.98 -6.59 -0.32
N ILE A 16 8.75 -6.08 -1.28
CA ILE A 16 9.92 -6.76 -1.84
C ILE A 16 11.19 -6.06 -1.39
N ASP A 17 12.22 -6.85 -1.10
CA ASP A 17 13.55 -6.36 -0.77
C ASP A 17 14.43 -6.36 -2.02
N SER A 18 14.97 -5.20 -2.38
CA SER A 18 15.89 -5.04 -3.51
C SER A 18 17.35 -4.89 -3.08
N GLY A 19 17.68 -5.28 -1.83
CA GLY A 19 19.02 -5.23 -1.25
C GLY A 19 19.37 -3.87 -0.64
N SER A 20 19.10 -2.77 -1.36
CA SER A 20 19.34 -1.40 -0.87
C SER A 20 18.08 -0.68 -0.41
N LYS A 21 16.90 -1.21 -0.72
CA LYS A 21 15.62 -0.55 -0.44
C LYS A 21 14.45 -1.54 -0.47
N VAL A 22 13.48 -1.33 0.40
CA VAL A 22 12.17 -1.99 0.34
C VAL A 22 11.26 -1.28 -0.66
N SER A 23 10.44 -2.01 -1.40
CA SER A 23 9.45 -1.44 -2.31
C SER A 23 8.13 -2.19 -2.23
N LEU A 24 7.04 -1.52 -2.59
CA LEU A 24 5.72 -2.13 -2.67
C LEU A 24 5.50 -2.68 -4.08
N GLU A 25 5.28 -3.98 -4.20
CA GLU A 25 4.74 -4.59 -5.41
C GLU A 25 3.22 -4.74 -5.27
N LEU A 26 2.49 -4.14 -6.20
CA LEU A 26 1.05 -4.23 -6.33
C LEU A 26 0.70 -5.04 -7.58
N MET A 27 -0.18 -6.03 -7.44
CA MET A 27 -0.64 -6.87 -8.56
C MET A 27 -2.15 -6.72 -8.73
N ASN A 28 -2.58 -6.51 -9.98
CA ASN A 28 -3.99 -6.58 -10.36
C ASN A 28 -4.39 -8.05 -10.59
N ALA A 29 -5.09 -8.63 -9.62
CA ALA A 29 -5.62 -9.99 -9.68
C ALA A 29 -6.93 -10.08 -10.49
N ALA A 30 -7.57 -8.97 -10.87
CA ALA A 30 -8.78 -8.98 -11.69
C ALA A 30 -8.48 -9.30 -13.16
N ASP A 31 -9.53 -9.65 -13.90
CA ASP A 31 -9.47 -9.93 -15.34
C ASP A 31 -9.75 -8.69 -16.21
N GLN A 32 -9.75 -7.51 -15.60
CA GLN A 32 -9.98 -6.22 -16.25
C GLN A 32 -8.89 -5.19 -15.87
N PRO A 33 -8.59 -4.21 -16.76
CA PRO A 33 -7.68 -3.14 -16.42
C PRO A 33 -8.28 -2.22 -15.34
N LEU A 34 -7.42 -1.69 -14.47
CA LEU A 34 -7.79 -0.74 -13.42
C LEU A 34 -7.01 0.56 -13.63
N ARG A 35 -7.67 1.69 -13.43
CA ARG A 35 -7.12 3.02 -13.75
C ARG A 35 -7.02 3.89 -12.51
N CYS A 36 -6.20 4.94 -12.59
CA CYS A 36 -6.06 5.95 -11.54
C CYS A 36 -5.86 5.31 -10.16
N VAL A 37 -4.94 4.34 -10.08
CA VAL A 37 -4.69 3.57 -8.87
C VAL A 37 -3.83 4.40 -7.93
N GLU A 38 -4.36 4.67 -6.74
CA GLU A 38 -3.71 5.47 -5.73
C GLU A 38 -3.71 4.71 -4.40
N ILE A 39 -2.60 4.79 -3.69
CA ILE A 39 -2.52 4.33 -2.31
C ILE A 39 -2.57 5.56 -1.43
N LEU A 40 -3.59 5.66 -0.58
CA LEU A 40 -3.68 6.73 0.39
C LEU A 40 -2.47 6.65 1.33
N THR A 41 -2.03 7.82 1.78
CA THR A 41 -0.87 7.96 2.66
C THR A 41 -1.01 7.03 3.87
N VAL A 42 0.04 6.25 4.14
CA VAL A 42 0.09 5.36 5.30
C VAL A 42 0.68 6.13 6.48
N PHE A 43 -0.02 6.12 7.61
CA PHE A 43 0.36 6.81 8.84
C PHE A 43 0.92 5.79 9.84
N LEU A 44 2.20 5.91 10.21
CA LEU A 44 2.81 5.00 11.17
C LEU A 44 2.68 5.56 12.58
N LYS A 45 2.31 4.69 13.51
CA LYS A 45 2.28 5.05 14.93
C LYS A 45 3.72 5.23 15.42
N ASP A 46 3.93 6.22 16.26
CA ASP A 46 5.19 6.39 16.97
C ASP A 46 5.27 5.30 18.06
N GLU A 47 6.30 4.47 18.01
CA GLU A 47 6.53 3.42 19.01
C GLU A 47 7.12 4.01 20.32
N GLU A 48 7.77 5.18 20.25
CA GLU A 48 8.47 5.80 21.37
C GLU A 48 7.58 6.72 22.22
N THR A 49 6.32 6.94 21.82
CA THR A 49 5.38 7.81 22.56
C THR A 49 4.22 7.00 23.16
N PRO A 50 4.34 6.52 24.42
CA PRO A 50 3.23 5.94 25.15
C PRO A 50 2.11 6.98 25.30
N GLY A 51 0.94 6.71 24.72
CA GLY A 51 -0.24 7.60 24.85
C GLY A 51 -0.87 8.08 23.54
N GLY A 52 -0.36 7.68 22.37
CA GLY A 52 -1.07 7.88 21.10
C GLY A 52 -1.02 9.31 20.56
N GLY A 53 0.14 9.95 20.62
CA GLY A 53 0.39 11.20 19.90
C GLY A 53 0.13 11.07 18.39
N PRO A 54 -0.04 12.19 17.66
CA PRO A 54 -0.26 12.14 16.22
C PRO A 54 0.86 11.38 15.53
N SER A 55 0.51 10.60 14.50
CA SER A 55 1.50 9.96 13.62
C SER A 55 2.48 11.02 13.11
N ARG A 56 3.77 10.79 13.35
CA ARG A 56 4.86 11.65 12.87
C ARG A 56 5.38 11.21 11.52
N VAL A 57 5.19 9.92 11.19
CA VAL A 57 5.75 9.30 10.01
C VAL A 57 4.65 8.97 9.01
N HIS A 58 4.75 9.52 7.81
CA HIS A 58 3.81 9.27 6.72
C HIS A 58 4.55 8.73 5.49
N ILE A 59 4.01 7.69 4.88
CA ILE A 59 4.55 7.09 3.66
C ILE A 59 3.58 7.34 2.52
N ARG A 60 4.07 7.94 1.43
CA ARG A 60 3.30 8.21 0.23
C ARG A 60 3.88 7.43 -0.95
N PHE A 61 3.00 6.76 -1.69
CA PHE A 61 3.34 6.06 -2.92
C PHE A 61 2.96 6.88 -4.16
N GLU A 62 3.66 6.65 -5.26
CA GLU A 62 3.31 7.23 -6.55
C GLU A 62 2.02 6.60 -7.11
N ALA A 63 1.16 7.42 -7.70
CA ALA A 63 -0.06 6.96 -8.36
C ALA A 63 0.27 6.24 -9.67
N ILE A 64 -0.49 5.17 -9.98
CA ILE A 64 -0.37 4.42 -11.22
C ILE A 64 -1.55 4.78 -12.12
N LYS A 65 -1.25 5.25 -13.35
CA LYS A 65 -2.29 5.63 -14.31
C LYS A 65 -3.18 4.45 -14.73
N ASN A 66 -2.58 3.29 -14.95
CA ASN A 66 -3.27 2.09 -15.41
C ASN A 66 -2.46 0.84 -15.08
N ILE A 67 -3.14 -0.23 -14.67
CA ILE A 67 -2.56 -1.55 -14.46
C ILE A 67 -3.42 -2.61 -15.19
N GLN A 68 -2.78 -3.39 -16.04
CA GLN A 68 -3.42 -4.43 -16.85
C GLN A 68 -3.81 -5.66 -16.00
N PRO A 69 -4.70 -6.52 -16.51
CA PRO A 69 -4.99 -7.81 -15.85
C PRO A 69 -3.71 -8.61 -15.60
N LYS A 70 -3.57 -9.13 -14.37
CA LYS A 70 -2.42 -9.92 -13.90
C LYS A 70 -1.07 -9.21 -13.95
N GLU A 71 -1.05 -7.90 -14.24
CA GLU A 71 0.17 -7.10 -14.22
C GLU A 71 0.61 -6.81 -12.78
N LYS A 72 1.92 -6.66 -12.63
CA LYS A 72 2.59 -6.22 -11.41
C LYS A 72 3.22 -4.87 -11.62
N ALA A 73 3.02 -3.97 -10.68
CA ALA A 73 3.69 -2.69 -10.62
C ALA A 73 4.52 -2.62 -9.35
N VAL A 74 5.76 -2.12 -9.46
CA VAL A 74 6.59 -1.78 -8.30
C VAL A 74 6.51 -0.28 -8.09
N LEU A 75 6.02 0.14 -6.93
CA LEU A 75 5.75 1.53 -6.62
C LEU A 75 6.92 2.15 -5.87
N SER A 76 7.36 3.30 -6.37
CA SER A 76 8.22 4.22 -5.64
C SER A 76 7.45 4.86 -4.48
N HIS A 77 8.15 5.13 -3.38
CA HIS A 77 7.62 5.82 -2.22
C HIS A 77 8.54 6.92 -1.72
N LYS A 78 7.94 7.84 -0.95
CA LYS A 78 8.65 8.82 -0.13
C LYS A 78 8.14 8.75 1.31
N THR A 79 9.07 8.65 2.24
CA THR A 79 8.81 8.74 3.67
C THR A 79 8.94 10.19 4.12
N TRP A 80 8.01 10.62 4.97
CA TRP A 80 7.98 11.95 5.57
C TRP A 80 7.97 11.80 7.09
N ILE A 81 8.79 12.57 7.79
CA ILE A 81 8.87 12.63 9.25
C ILE A 81 8.65 14.08 9.66
N ASP A 82 7.68 14.34 10.54
CA ASP A 82 7.31 15.69 10.99
C ASP A 82 7.05 16.67 9.83
N GLY A 83 6.42 16.17 8.76
CA GLY A 83 6.08 16.96 7.58
C GLY A 83 7.25 17.28 6.65
N LYS A 84 8.44 16.69 6.84
CA LYS A 84 9.61 16.85 5.96
C LYS A 84 10.02 15.51 5.32
N PRO A 85 10.56 15.49 4.08
CA PRO A 85 11.07 14.26 3.49
C PRO A 85 12.18 13.66 4.36
N ALA A 86 12.06 12.37 4.66
CA ALA A 86 13.08 11.64 5.41
C ALA A 86 14.31 11.37 4.53
N ALA A 87 15.48 11.30 5.17
CA ALA A 87 16.68 10.81 4.51
C ALA A 87 16.55 9.28 4.24
N PRO A 88 17.29 8.72 3.25
CA PRO A 88 17.17 7.30 2.90
C PRO A 88 17.42 6.31 4.05
N ASP A 89 18.32 6.65 4.97
CA ASP A 89 18.64 5.90 6.18
C ASP A 89 17.56 5.98 7.27
N GLN A 90 16.65 6.94 7.15
CA GLN A 90 15.50 7.11 8.02
C GLN A 90 14.21 6.54 7.40
N ASP A 91 14.30 5.85 6.26
CA ASP A 91 13.14 5.24 5.62
C ASP A 91 12.47 4.22 6.55
N GLN A 92 11.15 4.28 6.66
CA GLN A 92 10.38 3.47 7.60
C GLN A 92 9.50 2.42 6.89
N LEU A 93 9.68 2.21 5.57
CA LEU A 93 8.82 1.29 4.82
C LEU A 93 8.93 -0.15 5.30
N GLU A 94 10.08 -0.54 5.84
CA GLU A 94 10.32 -1.89 6.39
C GLU A 94 9.30 -2.29 7.44
N ARG A 95 8.78 -1.32 8.22
CA ARG A 95 7.74 -1.54 9.25
C ARG A 95 6.41 -2.03 8.67
N LEU A 96 6.21 -1.90 7.36
CA LEU A 96 5.04 -2.40 6.65
C LEU A 96 5.21 -3.84 6.13
N LYS A 97 6.43 -4.41 6.17
CA LYS A 97 6.64 -5.84 5.90
C LYS A 97 5.82 -6.66 6.91
N VAL A 98 5.31 -7.80 6.47
CA VAL A 98 4.58 -8.73 7.35
C VAL A 98 5.56 -9.71 7.98
N ILE A 99 5.54 -9.80 9.30
CA ILE A 99 6.30 -10.75 10.12
C ILE A 99 5.31 -11.82 10.62
N ALA A 100 5.72 -13.08 10.47
CA ALA A 100 4.86 -14.20 10.84
C ALA A 100 4.58 -14.20 12.35
N GLY A 101 3.29 -14.15 12.72
CA GLY A 101 2.85 -14.18 14.12
C GLY A 101 2.60 -12.79 14.74
N GLU A 102 2.86 -11.71 14.00
CA GLU A 102 2.64 -10.35 14.46
C GLU A 102 1.31 -9.74 13.97
N VAL A 103 0.82 -8.74 14.70
CA VAL A 103 -0.48 -8.10 14.44
C VAL A 103 -0.28 -7.00 13.40
N LYS A 104 -0.92 -7.13 12.25
CA LYS A 104 -0.92 -6.10 11.19
C LYS A 104 -1.63 -4.81 11.64
N PRO A 105 -0.92 -3.77 12.10
CA PRO A 105 -1.59 -2.63 12.74
C PRO A 105 -1.93 -1.54 11.72
N TYR A 106 -1.42 -1.65 10.49
CA TYR A 106 -1.52 -0.65 9.44
C TYR A 106 -2.39 -1.18 8.30
N VAL A 107 -2.90 -0.26 7.49
CA VAL A 107 -3.76 -0.57 6.35
C VAL A 107 -3.25 0.22 5.15
N LEU A 108 -3.08 -0.46 4.02
CA LEU A 108 -3.02 0.19 2.71
C LEU A 108 -4.45 0.43 2.25
N ASP A 109 -4.90 1.68 2.34
CA ASP A 109 -6.12 2.11 1.67
C ASP A 109 -5.78 2.39 0.20
N ILE A 110 -6.36 1.61 -0.71
CA ILE A 110 -6.13 1.71 -2.15
C ILE A 110 -7.43 2.16 -2.81
N SER A 111 -7.35 3.17 -3.67
CA SER A 111 -8.44 3.61 -4.53
C SER A 111 -8.10 3.45 -6.00
N TRP A 112 -9.11 3.19 -6.83
CA TRP A 112 -8.96 3.12 -8.28
C TRP A 112 -10.27 3.42 -8.99
N GLU A 113 -10.22 3.67 -10.29
CA GLU A 113 -11.38 3.73 -11.18
C GLU A 113 -11.57 2.39 -11.89
N ASP A 114 -12.79 1.84 -11.81
CA ASP A 114 -13.18 0.67 -12.60
C ASP A 114 -13.41 1.03 -14.09
N ALA A 115 -13.69 0.02 -14.92
CA ALA A 115 -13.91 0.22 -16.35
C ALA A 115 -15.09 1.17 -16.68
N GLY A 116 -16.02 1.35 -15.74
CA GLY A 116 -17.12 2.30 -15.85
C GLY A 116 -16.79 3.72 -15.36
N GLY A 117 -15.54 3.98 -14.97
CA GLY A 117 -15.10 5.27 -14.41
C GLY A 117 -15.56 5.49 -12.97
N LYS A 118 -16.04 4.45 -12.28
CA LYS A 118 -16.48 4.57 -10.90
C LYS A 118 -15.32 4.33 -9.94
N SER A 119 -15.16 5.23 -8.97
CA SER A 119 -14.18 5.07 -7.90
C SER A 119 -14.54 3.89 -6.99
N ARG A 120 -13.52 3.08 -6.68
CA ARG A 120 -13.57 1.90 -5.82
C ARG A 120 -12.45 1.98 -4.79
N PHE A 121 -12.61 1.22 -3.73
CA PHE A 121 -11.69 1.21 -2.59
C PHE A 121 -11.47 -0.21 -2.09
N GLN A 122 -10.25 -0.46 -1.62
CA GLN A 122 -9.82 -1.71 -0.99
C GLN A 122 -8.91 -1.39 0.18
N ARG A 123 -9.02 -2.16 1.25
CA ARG A 123 -8.17 -2.06 2.44
C ARG A 123 -7.35 -3.32 2.57
N ILE A 124 -6.02 -3.18 2.55
CA ILE A 124 -5.11 -4.31 2.73
C ILE A 124 -4.35 -4.13 4.06
N PRO A 125 -4.61 -4.96 5.09
CA PRO A 125 -3.83 -4.92 6.33
C PRO A 125 -2.37 -5.30 6.09
N VAL A 126 -1.44 -4.51 6.64
CA VAL A 126 0.02 -4.64 6.48
C VAL A 126 0.76 -4.22 7.77
N GLY A 127 2.07 -4.45 7.76
CA GLY A 127 2.99 -4.15 8.86
C GLY A 127 2.94 -5.12 10.01
N HIS A 128 3.88 -4.90 10.94
CA HIS A 128 4.36 -5.85 11.96
C HIS A 128 4.25 -7.28 11.46
#